data_AF-Q6UVK3-F1
#
_entry.id   AF-Q6UVK3-F1
#
_cell.length_a   1.000
_cell.length_b   1.000
_cell.length_c   1.000
_cell.angle_alpha   90.00
_cell.angle_beta   90.00
_cell.angle_gamma   90.00
#
_symmetry.space_group_name_H-M   'P 1'
#
loop_
_entity.id
_entity.type
_entity.pdbx_description
1 polymer ?
#
loop_
_entity_poly.entity_id
_entity_poly.type
_entity_poly.pdbx_seq_one_letter_code
_entity_poly.pdbx_strand_id
1 'polypeptide(L)' 'KIFKHYDTDQSGTINSYEMRNAVNDAGFHLNNQLYDIITMRYADKYMNIDFDSFICCFVRLEGMF' A
#
# COMPACT_ATOMS: atom_id res chain seq x y z
N LYS A 1 1.72 11.50 7.97
CA LYS A 1 3.10 11.82 7.49
C LYS A 1 3.63 10.72 6.60
N ILE A 2 3.47 9.45 6.98
CA ILE A 2 3.85 8.26 6.19
C ILE A 2 3.15 8.23 4.81
N PHE A 3 1.81 8.33 4.75
CA PHE A 3 1.10 8.35 3.46
C PHE A 3 1.63 9.43 2.49
N LYS A 4 1.71 10.69 2.95
CA LYS A 4 2.27 11.80 2.16
C LYS A 4 3.75 11.66 1.81
N HIS A 5 4.49 10.81 2.53
CA HIS A 5 5.88 10.55 2.21
C HIS A 5 5.99 9.61 0.99
N TYR A 6 5.05 8.67 0.88
CA TYR A 6 5.00 7.70 -0.21
C TYR A 6 4.15 8.15 -1.41
N ASP A 7 3.21 9.08 -1.24
CA ASP A 7 2.51 9.79 -2.32
C ASP A 7 3.48 10.79 -2.97
N THR A 8 4.40 10.27 -3.77
CA THR A 8 5.53 11.00 -4.36
C THR A 8 5.09 11.93 -5.47
N ASP A 9 4.04 11.56 -6.19
CA ASP A 9 3.43 12.36 -7.25
C ASP A 9 2.38 13.35 -6.73
N GLN A 10 2.07 13.32 -5.43
CA GLN A 10 1.06 14.17 -4.78
C GLN A 10 -0.33 14.01 -5.40
N SER A 11 -0.61 12.83 -5.94
CA SER A 11 -1.93 12.47 -6.49
C SER A 11 -3.00 12.38 -5.40
N GLY A 12 -2.60 12.26 -4.13
CA GLY A 12 -3.51 11.96 -3.02
C GLY A 12 -3.87 10.47 -2.95
N THR A 13 -3.19 9.63 -3.72
CA THR A 13 -3.36 8.18 -3.76
C THR A 13 -1.99 7.50 -3.79
N ILE A 14 -1.96 6.20 -3.54
CA ILE A 14 -0.74 5.39 -3.56
C ILE A 14 -0.85 4.40 -4.72
N ASN A 15 0.02 4.53 -5.71
CA ASN A 15 0.10 3.57 -6.80
C ASN A 15 0.89 2.31 -6.38
N SER A 16 0.99 1.33 -7.28
CA SER A 16 1.67 0.05 -7.02
C SER A 16 3.17 0.20 -6.68
N TYR A 17 3.87 1.17 -7.27
CA TYR A 17 5.28 1.42 -7.00
C TYR A 17 5.49 2.04 -5.61
N GLU A 18 4.67 3.04 -5.30
CA GLU A 18 4.68 3.72 -4.01
C GLU A 18 4.30 2.77 -2.87
N MET A 19 3.30 1.91 -3.10
CA MET A 19 2.91 0.87 -2.15
C MET A 19 4.08 -0.05 -1.87
N ARG A 20 4.75 -0.56 -2.91
CA ARG A 20 5.90 -1.46 -2.77
C ARG A 20 7.04 -0.84 -1.94
N ASN A 21 7.29 0.46 -2.12
CA ASN A 21 8.27 1.17 -1.30
C ASN A 21 7.79 1.27 0.15
N ALA A 22 6.52 1.63 0.37
CA ALA A 22 5.95 1.78 1.70
C ALA A 22 6.01 0.50 2.54
N VAL A 23 5.63 -0.65 1.98
CA VAL A 23 5.68 -1.93 2.72
C VAL A 23 7.11 -2.39 3.00
N ASN A 24 8.04 -2.22 2.06
CA ASN A 24 9.43 -2.61 2.27
C ASN A 24 10.09 -1.76 3.36
N ASP A 25 9.89 -0.44 3.35
CA ASP A 25 10.43 0.48 4.36
C ASP A 25 9.83 0.23 5.75
N ALA A 26 8.57 -0.21 5.80
CA ALA A 26 7.92 -0.62 7.04
C ALA A 26 8.41 -1.99 7.56
N GLY A 27 9.28 -2.67 6.82
CA GLY A 27 9.88 -3.95 7.20
C GLY A 27 9.09 -5.19 6.75
N PHE A 28 8.01 -5.01 5.99
CA PHE A 28 7.23 -6.12 5.45
C PHE A 28 7.90 -6.71 4.20
N HIS A 29 8.21 -8.00 4.26
CA HIS A 29 8.79 -8.74 3.15
C HIS A 29 7.70 -9.55 2.45
N LEU A 30 6.94 -8.89 1.59
CA LEU A 30 5.82 -9.52 0.88
C LEU A 30 6.31 -10.24 -0.38
N ASN A 31 5.74 -11.42 -0.65
CA ASN A 31 5.90 -12.10 -1.93
C ASN A 31 4.92 -11.54 -2.98
N ASN A 32 5.11 -11.90 -4.25
CA ASN A 32 4.28 -11.40 -5.34
C ASN A 32 2.79 -11.72 -5.15
N GLN A 33 2.46 -12.90 -4.61
CA GLN A 33 1.05 -13.28 -4.37
C GLN A 33 0.38 -12.37 -3.33
N LEU A 34 1.11 -11.96 -2.28
CA LEU A 34 0.59 -11.03 -1.29
C LEU A 34 0.41 -9.63 -1.87
N TYR A 35 1.33 -9.17 -2.73
CA TYR A 35 1.16 -7.92 -3.48
C TYR A 35 -0.10 -7.95 -4.36
N ASP A 36 -0.34 -9.05 -5.07
CA ASP A 36 -1.54 -9.22 -5.88
C ASP A 36 -2.81 -9.16 -5.03
N ILE A 37 -2.83 -9.86 -3.88
CA ILE A 37 -3.97 -9.87 -2.96
C ILE A 37 -4.25 -8.47 -2.40
N ILE A 38 -3.21 -7.76 -1.96
CA ILE A 38 -3.34 -6.39 -1.44
C ILE A 38 -3.91 -5.47 -2.52
N THR A 39 -3.35 -5.53 -3.72
CA THR A 39 -3.78 -4.69 -4.84
C THR A 39 -5.23 -4.99 -5.19
N MET A 40 -5.62 -6.26 -5.34
CA MET A 40 -7.01 -6.64 -5.61
C MET A 40 -7.99 -6.24 -4.51
N ARG A 41 -7.54 -6.15 -3.25
CA ARG A 41 -8.42 -5.88 -2.11
C ARG A 41 -8.59 -4.39 -1.80
N TYR A 42 -7.53 -3.62 -1.96
CA TYR A 42 -7.42 -2.24 -1.46
C TYR A 42 -7.24 -1.20 -2.56
N ALA A 43 -6.88 -1.59 -3.79
CA ALA A 43 -6.79 -0.65 -4.90
C ALA A 43 -8.13 -0.45 -5.58
N ASP A 44 -8.31 0.73 -6.17
CA ASP A 44 -9.46 1.07 -7.00
C ASP A 44 -9.31 0.52 -8.43
N LYS A 45 -10.28 0.86 -9.30
CA LYS A 45 -10.28 0.46 -10.71
C LYS A 45 -9.11 1.02 -11.54
N TYR A 46 -8.38 2.00 -11.00
CA TYR A 46 -7.20 2.62 -11.61
C TYR A 46 -5.89 2.10 -10.99
N MET A 47 -5.96 1.08 -10.14
CA MET A 47 -4.82 0.49 -9.42
C MET A 47 -4.17 1.46 -8.42
N ASN A 48 -4.97 2.39 -7.88
CA ASN A 48 -4.54 3.36 -6.86
C ASN A 48 -5.22 3.05 -5.52
N ILE A 49 -4.48 3.24 -4.43
CA ILE A 49 -4.94 3.00 -3.07
C ILE A 49 -5.14 4.35 -2.39
N ASP A 50 -6.36 4.64 -1.95
CA ASP A 50 -6.63 5.87 -1.18
C ASP A 50 -6.11 5.77 0.26
N PHE A 51 -6.19 6.89 0.99
CA PHE A 51 -5.68 6.95 2.36
C PHE A 51 -6.30 5.92 3.30
N ASP A 52 -7.63 5.76 3.26
CA ASP A 52 -8.34 4.86 4.16
C ASP A 52 -7.99 3.39 3.87
N SER A 53 -7.89 3.03 2.59
CA SER A 53 -7.51 1.70 2.14
C SER A 53 -6.04 1.40 2.45
N PHE A 54 -5.16 2.39 2.34
CA PHE A 54 -3.75 2.27 2.73
C PHE A 54 -3.61 1.95 4.22
N ILE A 55 -4.30 2.70 5.10
CA ILE A 55 -4.27 2.45 6.54
C ILE A 55 -4.87 1.07 6.87
N CYS A 56 -6.01 0.71 6.26
CA CYS A 56 -6.61 -0.62 6.43
C CYS A 56 -5.64 -1.74 6.04
N CYS A 57 -4.93 -1.57 4.91
CA CYS A 57 -3.95 -2.53 4.45
C CYS A 57 -2.82 -2.71 5.47
N PHE A 58 -2.23 -1.62 5.97
CA PHE A 58 -1.15 -1.66 6.94
C PHE A 58 -1.56 -2.30 8.26
N VAL A 59 -2.74 -1.95 8.80
CA VAL A 59 -3.27 -2.59 10.02
C VAL A 59 -3.47 -4.09 9.82
N ARG A 60 -3.92 -4.51 8.62
CA ARG A 60 -4.07 -5.93 8.31
C ARG A 60 -2.72 -6.64 8.22
N LEU A 61 -1.72 -6.00 7.62
CA LEU A 61 -0.36 -6.53 7.51
C LEU A 61 0.30 -6.67 8.88
N GLU A 62 0.19 -5.66 9.75
CA GLU A 62 0.64 -5.73 11.15
C GLU A 62 0.01 -6.91 11.91
N GLY A 63 -1.23 -7.29 11.60
CA GLY A 63 -1.87 -8.46 12.23
C GLY A 63 -1.45 -9.82 11.65
N MET A 64 -0.69 -9.84 10.54
CA MET A 64 -0.22 -11.07 9.87
C MET A 64 1.23 -11.41 10.21
N PHE A 65 2.00 -10.45 10.74
CA PHE A 65 3.41 -10.59 11.13
C PHE A 65 3.57 -10.44 12.65
#